data_AF-A0A949ZMJ9-F1
#
_entry.id   AF-A0A949ZMJ9-F1
#
_cell.length_a   1.000
_cell.length_b   1.000
_cell.length_c   1.000
_cell.angle_alpha   90.00
_cell.angle_beta   90.00
_cell.angle_gamma   90.00
#
_symmetry.space_group_name_H-M   'P 1'
#
loop_
_entity.id
_entity.type
_entity.pdbx_description
1 polymer ?
#
loop_
_entity_poly.entity_id
_entity_poly.type
_entity_poly.pdbx_seq_one_letter_code
_entity_poly.pdbx_strand_id
1 'polypeptide(L)'
;MISDTSPQAAEVHLEWFRRMTPAQRLEMALEMSEEVRGLALAGLRSRRPELTANELKRELIRLMYGLEIQRDSWQVTSPAGASN
;
A
#
# COMPACT_ATOMS: atom_id res chain seq x y z
N MET A 1 17.07 -1.60 -25.10
CA MET A 1 17.11 -1.77 -23.63
C MET A 1 16.67 -3.20 -23.34
N ILE A 2 17.50 -4.01 -22.68
CA ILE A 2 17.14 -5.37 -22.28
C ILE A 2 16.34 -5.24 -20.99
N SER A 3 15.10 -5.73 -20.99
CA SER A 3 14.21 -5.76 -19.82
C SER A 3 14.48 -7.05 -19.03
N ASP A 4 14.48 -6.96 -17.71
CA ASP A 4 14.54 -8.14 -16.81
C ASP A 4 13.36 -9.11 -17.08
N THR A 5 12.24 -8.56 -17.54
CA THR A 5 11.09 -9.32 -18.03
C THR A 5 11.23 -9.58 -19.53
N SER A 6 11.27 -10.86 -19.94
CA SER A 6 11.23 -11.25 -21.36
C SER A 6 9.85 -10.96 -22.00
N PRO A 7 9.78 -10.79 -23.33
CA PRO A 7 8.51 -10.58 -24.02
C PRO A 7 7.47 -11.68 -23.74
N GLN A 8 7.91 -12.94 -23.67
CA GLN A 8 7.04 -14.09 -23.40
C GLN A 8 6.49 -14.05 -21.97
N ALA A 9 7.31 -13.70 -20.98
CA ALA A 9 6.87 -13.55 -19.60
C ALA A 9 5.85 -12.41 -19.45
N ALA A 10 6.06 -11.29 -20.15
CA ALA A 10 5.12 -10.18 -20.17
C ALA A 10 3.77 -10.58 -20.80
N GLU A 11 3.78 -11.36 -21.87
CA GLU A 11 2.56 -11.83 -22.54
C GLU A 11 1.75 -12.78 -21.65
N VAL A 12 2.40 -13.73 -20.98
CA VAL A 12 1.77 -14.61 -19.99
C VAL A 12 1.12 -13.77 -18.88
N HIS A 13 1.86 -12.81 -18.32
CA HIS A 13 1.36 -11.95 -17.25
C HIS A 13 0.11 -11.15 -17.68
N LEU A 14 0.10 -10.61 -18.90
CA LEU A 14 -1.06 -9.92 -19.46
C LEU A 14 -2.25 -10.84 -19.69
N GLU A 15 -2.03 -12.07 -20.15
CA GLU A 15 -3.08 -13.06 -20.34
C GLU A 15 -3.74 -13.44 -19.00
N TRP A 16 -2.93 -13.64 -17.95
CA TRP A 16 -3.42 -13.84 -16.59
C TRP A 16 -4.30 -12.68 -16.13
N PHE A 17 -3.83 -11.44 -16.29
CA PHE A 17 -4.63 -10.27 -15.94
C PHE A 17 -5.93 -10.17 -16.74
N ARG A 18 -5.95 -10.54 -18.03
CA ARG A 18 -7.17 -10.52 -18.86
C ARG A 18 -8.19 -11.57 -18.42
N ARG A 19 -7.74 -12.70 -17.88
CA ARG A 19 -8.60 -13.80 -17.41
C ARG A 19 -9.17 -13.58 -16.01
N MET A 20 -8.61 -12.67 -15.22
CA MET A 20 -9.12 -12.36 -13.88
C MET A 20 -10.55 -11.82 -13.92
N THR A 21 -11.42 -12.41 -13.10
CA THR A 21 -12.71 -11.82 -12.75
C THR A 21 -12.52 -10.48 -12.01
N PRO A 22 -13.55 -9.62 -11.94
CA PRO A 22 -13.48 -8.39 -11.16
C PRO A 22 -13.10 -8.61 -9.68
N ALA A 23 -13.63 -9.67 -9.06
CA ALA A 23 -13.33 -10.01 -7.67
C ALA A 23 -11.85 -10.39 -7.46
N GLN A 24 -11.32 -11.29 -8.30
CA GLN A 24 -9.90 -11.67 -8.26
C GLN A 24 -8.97 -10.48 -8.51
N ARG A 25 -9.36 -9.57 -9.41
CA ARG A 25 -8.58 -8.35 -9.66
C ARG A 25 -8.57 -7.44 -8.45
N LEU A 26 -9.69 -7.31 -7.75
CA LEU A 26 -9.77 -6.52 -6.51
C LEU A 26 -8.93 -7.15 -5.40
N GLU A 27 -9.02 -8.47 -5.21
CA GLU A 27 -8.21 -9.21 -4.25
C GLU A 27 -6.71 -9.00 -4.49
N MET A 28 -6.25 -9.22 -5.72
CA MET A 28 -4.86 -8.95 -6.12
C MET A 28 -4.45 -7.50 -5.85
N ALA A 29 -5.31 -6.53 -6.16
CA ALA A 29 -5.00 -5.11 -5.91
C ALA A 29 -4.87 -4.78 -4.42
N LEU A 30 -5.67 -5.41 -3.56
CA LEU A 30 -5.59 -5.26 -2.11
C LEU A 30 -4.31 -5.88 -1.56
N GLU A 31 -3.96 -7.09 -2.01
CA GLU A 31 -2.72 -7.79 -1.64
C GLU A 31 -1.49 -6.96 -2.03
N MET A 32 -1.40 -6.55 -3.30
CA MET A 32 -0.31 -5.70 -3.79
C MET A 32 -0.21 -4.38 -3.01
N SER A 33 -1.35 -3.81 -2.61
CA SER A 33 -1.38 -2.58 -1.82
C SER A 33 -0.77 -2.78 -0.43
N GLU A 34 -1.02 -3.92 0.23
CA GLU A 34 -0.39 -4.25 1.51
C GLU A 34 1.11 -4.51 1.36
N GLU A 35 1.53 -5.21 0.32
CA GLU A 35 2.95 -5.47 0.05
C GLU A 35 3.73 -4.17 -0.17
N VAL A 36 3.18 -3.25 -0.98
CA VAL A 36 3.80 -1.94 -1.22
C VAL A 36 3.89 -1.13 0.06
N ARG A 37 2.86 -1.13 0.92
CA ARG A 37 2.93 -0.48 2.25
C ARG A 37 4.04 -1.08 3.12
N GLY A 38 4.14 -2.40 3.15
CA GLY A 38 5.18 -3.11 3.89
C GLY A 38 6.59 -2.76 3.41
N LEU A 39 6.81 -2.79 2.09
CA LEU A 39 8.09 -2.44 1.47
C LEU A 39 8.47 -0.98 1.73
N ALA A 40 7.52 -0.05 1.57
CA ALA A 40 7.72 1.36 1.84
C ALA A 40 8.11 1.60 3.32
N LEU A 41 7.42 0.94 4.26
CA LEU A 41 7.71 1.03 5.69
C LEU A 41 9.10 0.47 6.03
N ALA A 42 9.49 -0.67 5.44
CA ALA A 42 10.83 -1.23 5.61
C ALA A 42 11.91 -0.27 5.09
N GLY A 43 11.68 0.34 3.93
CA GLY A 43 12.55 1.36 3.37
C GLY A 43 12.66 2.61 4.26
N LEU A 44 11.55 3.07 4.85
CA LEU A 44 11.55 4.18 5.80
C LEU A 44 12.37 3.85 7.05
N ARG A 45 12.17 2.68 7.65
CA ARG A 45 12.96 2.22 8.81
C ARG A 45 14.45 2.17 8.52
N SER A 46 14.82 1.68 7.33
CA SER A 46 16.21 1.59 6.90
C SER A 46 16.87 2.96 6.73
N ARG A 47 16.16 3.93 6.15
CA ARG A 47 16.69 5.28 5.87
C ARG A 47 16.58 6.26 7.03
N ARG A 48 15.62 6.05 7.93
CA ARG A 48 15.25 6.97 9.02
C ARG A 48 15.13 6.20 10.35
N PRO A 49 16.23 5.60 10.85
CA PRO A 49 16.20 4.77 12.05
C PRO A 49 15.86 5.56 13.33
N GLU A 50 15.94 6.89 13.30
CA GLU A 50 15.61 7.78 14.42
C GLU A 50 14.09 7.95 14.64
N LEU A 51 13.26 7.60 13.67
CA LEU A 51 11.81 7.79 13.76
C LEU A 51 11.15 6.72 14.62
N THR A 52 10.25 7.17 15.48
CA THR A 52 9.34 6.29 16.24
C THR A 52 8.34 5.60 15.32
N ALA A 53 7.68 4.55 15.81
CA ALA A 53 6.65 3.84 15.04
C ALA A 53 5.49 4.74 14.57
N ASN A 54 5.12 5.75 15.37
CA ASN A 54 4.06 6.69 15.00
C ASN A 54 4.51 7.71 13.94
N GLU A 55 5.76 8.14 13.99
CA GLU A 55 6.36 9.00 12.96
C GLU A 55 6.50 8.25 11.64
N LEU A 56 6.93 6.99 11.68
CA LEU A 56 7.00 6.14 10.50
C LEU A 56 5.62 5.95 9.83
N LYS A 57 4.55 5.77 10.61
CA LYS A 57 3.18 5.70 10.08
C LYS A 57 2.76 7.00 9.38
N ARG A 58 3.09 8.16 9.96
CA ARG A 58 2.81 9.46 9.35
C ARG A 58 3.57 9.65 8.04
N GLU A 59 4.87 9.35 8.04
CA GLU A 59 5.69 9.41 6.84
C GLU A 59 5.21 8.43 5.76
N LEU A 60 4.74 7.24 6.15
CA LEU A 60 4.14 6.30 5.20
C LEU A 60 2.89 6.87 4.55
N ILE A 61 2.00 7.49 5.33
CA ILE A 61 0.77 8.11 4.80
C ILE A 61 1.12 9.29 3.88
N ARG A 62 2.07 10.12 4.28
CA ARG A 62 2.58 11.24 3.46
C ARG A 62 3.17 10.73 2.14
N LEU A 63 3.96 9.66 2.18
CA LEU A 63 4.58 9.06 0.99
C LEU A 63 3.55 8.43 0.05
N MET A 64 2.58 7.70 0.58
CA MET A 64 1.60 6.95 -0.22
C MET A 64 0.49 7.83 -0.80
N TYR A 65 0.06 8.85 -0.05
CA TYR A 65 -1.14 9.62 -0.38
C TYR A 65 -0.91 11.13 -0.49
N GLY A 66 0.31 11.62 -0.19
CA GLY A 66 0.59 13.06 -0.17
C GLY A 66 -0.11 13.81 0.97
N LEU A 67 -0.55 13.09 2.01
CA LEU A 67 -1.32 13.65 3.12
C LEU A 67 -0.42 13.97 4.31
N GLU A 68 -0.55 15.18 4.84
CA GLU A 68 0.06 15.57 6.12
C GLU A 68 -0.93 15.33 7.26
N ILE A 69 -0.50 14.59 8.29
CA ILE A 69 -1.32 14.33 9.49
C ILE A 69 -0.76 15.11 10.67
N GLN A 70 -1.55 16.05 11.18
CA GLN A 70 -1.26 16.73 12.44
C GLN A 70 -1.57 15.83 13.63
N ARG A 71 -0.76 15.96 14.69
CA ARG A 71 -0.79 15.10 15.89
C ARG A 71 -2.15 15.06 16.61
N ASP A 72 -2.94 16.13 16.49
CA ASP A 72 -4.17 16.33 17.27
C ASP A 72 -5.47 16.17 16.46
N SER A 73 -5.40 15.85 15.16
CA SER A 73 -6.58 15.77 14.29
C SER A 73 -7.17 14.36 14.12
N TRP A 74 -6.64 13.35 14.82
CA TRP A 74 -7.20 12.00 14.79
C TRP A 74 -8.44 11.92 15.70
N GLN A 75 -9.56 12.46 15.24
CA GLN A 75 -10.84 12.00 15.75
C GLN A 75 -11.21 10.72 14.99
N VAL A 76 -11.10 9.57 15.66
CA VAL A 76 -11.86 8.40 15.23
C VAL A 76 -13.32 8.80 15.41
N THR A 77 -14.00 9.17 14.33
CA THR A 77 -15.45 9.11 14.33
C THR A 77 -15.81 7.64 14.43
N SER A 78 -15.90 7.13 15.67
CA SER A 78 -16.61 5.90 15.95
C SER A 78 -17.99 6.06 15.31
N PRO A 79 -18.47 5.11 14.48
CA PRO A 79 -19.82 5.23 13.96
C PRO A 79 -20.75 5.26 15.17
N ALA A 80 -21.38 6.42 15.39
CA ALA A 80 -22.44 6.57 16.35
C ALA A 80 -23.57 5.63 15.94
N GLY A 81 -23.78 4.56 16.70
CA GLY A 81 -24.90 3.64 16.48
C GLY A 81 -24.51 2.17 16.39
N ALA A 82 -23.96 1.61 17.46
CA ALA A 82 -24.14 0.19 17.76
C ALA A 82 -24.37 0.07 19.28
N SER A 83 -25.54 0.57 19.71
CA SER A 83 -26.12 0.14 20.97
C SER A 83 -26.52 -1.33 20.81
N ASN A 84 -26.04 -2.18 21.70
CA ASN A 84 -26.74 -3.39 22.10
C ASN A 84 -26.82 -3.39 23.63
#